data_AF-A0A8E2DIA2-F1
#
_entry.id   AF-A0A8E2DIA2-F1
#
_cell.length_a   1.000
_cell.length_b   1.000
_cell.length_c   1.000
_cell.angle_alpha   90.00
_cell.angle_beta   90.00
_cell.angle_gamma   90.00
#
_symmetry.space_group_name_H-M   'P 1'
#
loop_
_entity.id
_entity.type
_entity.pdbx_description
1 polymer ?
#
loop_
_entity_poly.entity_id
_entity_poly.type
_entity_poly.pdbx_seq_one_letter_code
_entity_poly.pdbx_strand_id
1 'polypeptide(L)'
;MNDPEICTLSLHNQFKMSEPDDPVQSIAEVSDESEYSSQEDSSKEDSSEERRGIAWVPPKLAAVDMAYTIRDLMPFDDHRRNDKMIIDSVTTLRGSWPSPDEILNNVDLATCILLLVMRSVAPNIPLKAQWRSWDHLHAVAKQEILRKSLANAVRCKVFIRMRSLGLWYEGY
;
A
#
# COMPACT_ATOMS: atom_id res chain seq x y z
N MET A 1 17.83 -21.36 -33.30
CA MET A 1 17.30 -21.51 -31.93
C MET A 1 17.17 -20.12 -31.34
N ASN A 2 15.92 -19.65 -31.35
CA ASN A 2 15.28 -18.55 -30.64
C ASN A 2 15.84 -17.12 -30.76
N ASP A 3 15.30 -16.42 -31.76
CA ASP A 3 15.14 -14.97 -31.81
C ASP A 3 14.19 -14.48 -30.70
N PRO A 4 14.46 -13.32 -30.07
CA PRO A 4 13.50 -12.63 -29.21
C PRO A 4 12.54 -11.76 -30.04
N GLU A 5 11.25 -12.10 -29.98
CA GLU A 5 10.16 -11.34 -30.58
C GLU A 5 10.13 -9.89 -30.07
N ILE A 6 10.27 -8.96 -31.02
CA ILE A 6 10.06 -7.53 -30.85
C ILE A 6 8.55 -7.29 -30.90
N CYS A 7 7.93 -6.99 -29.75
CA CYS A 7 6.58 -6.42 -29.73
C CYS A 7 6.64 -4.93 -30.13
N THR A 8 6.51 -4.67 -31.42
CA THR A 8 6.13 -3.37 -31.98
C THR A 8 4.64 -3.16 -31.78
N LEU A 9 4.25 -2.10 -31.06
CA LEU A 9 2.92 -1.50 -31.20
C LEU A 9 3.10 -0.01 -31.47
N SER A 10 2.96 0.30 -32.77
CA SER A 10 2.69 1.63 -33.29
C SER A 10 1.24 1.98 -32.98
N LEU A 11 1.02 3.09 -32.27
CA LEU A 11 -0.28 3.75 -32.20
C LEU A 11 -0.05 5.24 -32.45
N HIS A 12 -0.25 5.61 -33.71
CA HIS A 12 -0.63 6.95 -34.08
C HIS A 12 -1.89 7.34 -33.29
N ASN A 13 -1.83 8.47 -32.58
CA ASN A 13 -3.01 9.30 -32.43
C ASN A 13 -2.61 10.77 -32.30
N GLN A 14 -3.07 11.55 -33.28
CA GLN A 14 -3.06 13.00 -33.28
C GLN A 14 -4.07 13.49 -32.24
N PHE A 15 -3.67 14.37 -31.34
CA PHE A 15 -4.60 15.22 -30.60
C PHE A 15 -4.11 16.67 -30.63
N LYS A 16 -4.90 17.48 -31.31
CA LYS A 16 -4.82 18.92 -31.47
C LYS A 16 -5.92 19.50 -30.58
N MET A 17 -5.57 20.25 -29.52
CA MET A 17 -6.45 21.14 -28.75
C MET A 17 -5.54 22.22 -28.15
N SER A 18 -5.56 23.46 -28.65
CA SER A 18 -6.53 24.54 -28.35
C SER A 18 -6.42 25.01 -26.90
N GLU A 19 -5.90 26.24 -26.74
CA GLU A 19 -5.87 27.04 -25.49
C GLU A 19 -7.26 27.21 -24.88
N PRO A 20 -7.32 27.44 -23.55
CA PRO A 20 -8.08 28.59 -23.12
C PRO A 20 -7.40 29.43 -22.02
N ASP A 21 -7.87 30.68 -21.98
CA ASP A 21 -7.40 31.87 -21.30
C ASP A 21 -7.23 31.79 -19.78
N ASP A 22 -6.19 32.49 -19.30
CA ASP A 22 -5.99 32.89 -17.91
C ASP A 22 -7.12 33.83 -17.43
N PRO A 23 -7.73 33.60 -16.25
CA PRO A 23 -8.46 34.64 -15.54
C PRO A 23 -7.52 35.48 -14.66
N VAL A 24 -7.58 36.80 -14.89
CA VAL A 24 -6.97 37.88 -14.13
C VAL A 24 -7.51 37.95 -12.69
N GLN A 25 -6.58 38.23 -11.76
CA GLN A 25 -6.76 38.51 -10.33
C GLN A 25 -7.68 39.71 -10.04
N SER A 26 -8.37 39.69 -8.88
CA SER A 26 -8.63 40.86 -8.02
C SER A 26 -9.14 40.38 -6.65
N ILE A 27 -8.31 40.34 -5.60
CA ILE A 27 -8.02 41.32 -4.53
C ILE A 27 -9.18 41.71 -3.58
N ALA A 28 -8.85 41.52 -2.30
CA ALA A 28 -9.21 42.28 -1.09
C ALA A 28 -10.66 42.32 -0.59
N GLU A 29 -10.85 41.81 0.63
CA GLU A 29 -11.30 42.63 1.78
C GLU A 29 -10.94 41.94 3.11
N VAL A 30 -10.72 42.77 4.13
CA VAL A 30 -10.07 42.49 5.41
C VAL A 30 -11.06 42.80 6.55
N SER A 31 -10.72 42.36 7.78
CA SER A 31 -11.22 42.84 9.08
C SER A 31 -12.56 42.26 9.58
N ASP A 32 -12.81 42.01 10.86
CA ASP A 32 -12.03 41.98 12.13
C ASP A 32 -12.97 41.36 13.20
N GLU A 33 -12.46 41.20 14.42
CA GLU A 33 -13.16 41.13 15.73
C GLU A 33 -13.38 39.78 16.43
N SER A 34 -12.61 39.63 17.52
CA SER A 34 -13.00 39.10 18.86
C SER A 34 -13.33 37.59 18.97
N GLU A 35 -13.10 36.86 20.07
CA GLU A 35 -12.94 37.22 21.47
C GLU A 35 -12.33 36.02 22.23
N TYR A 36 -11.80 36.32 23.41
CA TYR A 36 -11.06 35.49 24.36
C TYR A 36 -11.98 34.49 25.11
N SER A 37 -11.57 33.23 25.33
CA SER A 37 -11.99 32.52 26.54
C SER A 37 -11.07 31.35 26.91
N SER A 38 -10.70 31.33 28.19
CA SER A 38 -9.75 30.44 28.84
C SER A 38 -10.36 29.12 29.30
N GLN A 39 -9.51 28.10 29.32
CA GLN A 39 -9.42 26.99 30.28
C GLN A 39 -10.73 26.36 30.81
N GLU A 40 -10.91 25.05 30.55
CA GLU A 40 -11.20 24.12 31.64
C GLU A 40 -10.36 22.85 31.51
N ASP A 41 -9.56 22.68 32.57
CA ASP A 41 -8.78 21.54 32.96
C ASP A 41 -9.76 20.47 33.49
N SER A 42 -9.85 19.33 32.81
CA SER A 42 -10.50 18.13 33.35
C SER A 42 -9.53 16.97 33.23
N SER A 43 -8.51 16.99 34.09
CA SER A 43 -7.78 15.82 34.54
C SER A 43 -8.76 14.79 35.12
N LYS A 44 -9.27 13.89 34.26
CA LYS A 44 -9.85 12.63 34.71
C LYS A 44 -8.72 11.62 34.81
N GLU A 45 -8.26 11.45 36.04
CA GLU A 45 -7.45 10.32 36.46
C GLU A 45 -8.16 9.01 36.13
N ASP A 46 -7.33 8.13 35.59
CA ASP A 46 -7.21 6.73 35.99
C ASP A 46 -8.41 5.81 35.79
N SER A 47 -8.41 5.17 34.63
CA SER A 47 -8.66 3.74 34.55
C SER A 47 -7.92 3.20 33.34
N SER A 48 -6.58 3.28 33.38
CA SER A 48 -5.77 2.34 32.61
C SER A 48 -5.87 0.98 33.30
N GLU A 49 -7.06 0.36 33.22
CA GLU A 49 -7.08 -1.09 33.10
C GLU A 49 -6.22 -1.37 31.88
N GLU A 50 -4.96 -1.75 32.16
CA GLU A 50 -4.19 -2.60 31.29
C GLU A 50 -5.11 -3.75 30.91
N ARG A 51 -5.88 -3.55 29.84
CA ARG A 51 -6.28 -4.63 28.96
C ARG A 51 -4.94 -5.24 28.62
N ARG A 52 -4.55 -6.27 29.36
CA ARG A 52 -3.53 -7.23 28.96
C ARG A 52 -4.10 -7.85 27.70
N GLY A 53 -4.02 -7.07 26.62
CA GLY A 53 -4.45 -7.43 25.30
C GLY A 53 -3.72 -8.72 25.04
N ILE A 54 -4.49 -9.77 24.79
CA ILE A 54 -3.95 -11.07 24.41
C ILE A 54 -2.90 -10.77 23.34
N ALA A 55 -1.65 -11.10 23.62
CA ALA A 55 -0.55 -10.81 22.71
C ALA A 55 -0.91 -11.41 21.35
N TRP A 56 -1.00 -10.57 20.32
CA TRP A 56 -1.39 -11.03 19.00
C TRP A 56 -0.35 -12.04 18.50
N VAL A 57 -0.82 -13.22 18.09
CA VAL A 57 0.05 -14.29 17.59
C VAL A 57 -0.02 -14.28 16.06
N PRO A 58 1.12 -14.18 15.37
CA PRO A 58 1.14 -14.20 13.92
C PRO A 58 0.59 -15.53 13.39
N PRO A 59 -0.32 -15.51 12.41
CA PRO A 59 -0.82 -16.74 11.81
C PRO A 59 0.31 -17.45 11.06
N LYS A 60 0.37 -18.78 11.15
CA LYS A 60 1.27 -19.58 10.33
C LYS A 60 0.68 -19.71 8.93
N LEU A 61 1.32 -19.09 7.96
CA LEU A 61 0.88 -19.10 6.57
C LEU A 61 1.15 -20.45 5.92
N ALA A 62 0.12 -21.00 5.30
CA ALA A 62 0.16 -22.18 4.46
C ALA A 62 0.03 -21.80 2.98
N ALA A 63 0.31 -22.76 2.10
CA ALA A 63 0.18 -22.56 0.65
C ALA A 63 -1.24 -22.16 0.22
N VAL A 64 -2.26 -22.65 0.93
CA VAL A 64 -3.67 -22.29 0.69
C VAL A 64 -3.93 -20.81 0.94
N ASP A 65 -3.33 -20.22 1.98
CA ASP A 65 -3.49 -18.79 2.30
C ASP A 65 -2.88 -17.91 1.20
N MET A 66 -1.78 -18.38 0.60
CA MET A 66 -1.11 -17.71 -0.52
C MET A 66 -1.82 -17.93 -1.87
N ALA A 67 -2.78 -18.85 -1.92
CA ALA A 67 -3.57 -19.18 -3.11
C ALA A 67 -4.96 -18.54 -3.10
N TYR A 68 -5.54 -18.31 -1.92
CA TYR A 68 -6.87 -17.74 -1.79
C TYR A 68 -6.87 -16.22 -2.02
N THR A 69 -7.50 -15.79 -3.11
CA THR A 69 -7.61 -14.37 -3.49
C THR A 69 -9.05 -13.92 -3.67
N ILE A 70 -9.36 -12.70 -3.22
CA ILE A 70 -10.61 -12.00 -3.53
C ILE A 70 -10.59 -11.60 -5.01
N ARG A 71 -11.61 -12.03 -5.75
CA ARG A 71 -11.80 -11.64 -7.15
C ARG A 71 -12.32 -10.22 -7.24
N ASP A 72 -11.91 -9.52 -8.29
CA ASP A 72 -12.41 -8.19 -8.62
C ASP A 72 -12.29 -7.17 -7.47
N LEU A 73 -11.22 -7.30 -6.67
CA LEU A 73 -10.92 -6.41 -5.54
C LEU A 73 -10.95 -4.93 -5.95
N MET A 74 -10.39 -4.61 -7.12
CA MET A 74 -10.43 -3.30 -7.75
C MET A 74 -10.22 -3.43 -9.27
N PRO A 75 -10.55 -2.40 -10.07
CA PRO A 75 -10.24 -2.36 -11.49
C PRO A 75 -8.76 -2.60 -11.78
N PHE A 76 -8.46 -3.21 -12.94
CA PHE A 76 -7.08 -3.50 -13.36
C PHE A 76 -6.22 -2.24 -13.46
N ASP A 77 -6.79 -1.11 -13.87
CA ASP A 77 -6.08 0.16 -13.99
C ASP A 77 -5.63 0.70 -12.63
N ASP A 78 -6.45 0.51 -11.59
CA ASP A 78 -6.10 0.86 -10.22
C ASP A 78 -5.01 -0.07 -9.69
N HIS A 79 -5.06 -1.36 -10.06
CA HIS A 79 -3.96 -2.27 -9.80
C HIS A 79 -2.64 -1.76 -10.39
N ARG A 80 -2.62 -1.40 -11.67
CA ARG A 80 -1.43 -0.91 -12.35
C ARG A 80 -0.94 0.42 -11.77
N ARG A 81 -1.83 1.36 -11.45
CA ARG A 81 -1.48 2.64 -10.81
C ARG A 81 -0.79 2.43 -9.47
N ASN A 82 -1.33 1.53 -8.65
CA ASN A 82 -0.78 1.19 -7.34
C ASN A 82 0.57 0.46 -7.44
N ASP A 83 0.74 -0.45 -8.41
CA ASP A 83 2.02 -1.11 -8.65
C ASP A 83 3.09 -0.08 -9.03
N LYS A 84 2.76 0.88 -9.92
CA LYS A 84 3.66 1.99 -10.25
C LYS A 84 4.01 2.83 -9.02
N MET A 85 3.03 3.18 -8.20
CA MET A 85 3.26 3.95 -6.97
C MET A 85 4.20 3.24 -5.98
N ILE A 86 4.05 1.91 -5.81
CA ILE A 86 4.98 1.11 -5.01
C ILE A 86 6.39 1.16 -5.59
N ILE A 87 6.52 0.95 -6.91
CA ILE A 87 7.81 0.96 -7.61
C ILE A 87 8.51 2.30 -7.45
N ASP A 88 7.80 3.38 -7.72
CA ASP A 88 8.32 4.74 -7.65
C ASP A 88 8.72 5.08 -6.21
N SER A 89 7.91 4.70 -5.21
CA SER A 89 8.20 4.95 -3.78
C SER A 89 9.47 4.22 -3.32
N VAL A 90 9.59 2.93 -3.61
CA VAL A 90 10.76 2.13 -3.20
C VAL A 90 12.01 2.60 -3.94
N THR A 91 11.90 2.87 -5.24
CA THR A 91 13.05 3.31 -6.06
C THR A 91 13.52 4.69 -5.62
N THR A 92 12.59 5.60 -5.28
CA THR A 92 12.95 6.94 -4.77
C THR A 92 13.67 6.84 -3.43
N LEU A 93 13.20 5.99 -2.52
CA LEU A 93 13.79 5.85 -1.18
C LEU A 93 15.13 5.09 -1.19
N ARG A 94 15.29 4.10 -2.06
CA ARG A 94 16.49 3.23 -2.09
C ARG A 94 17.48 3.58 -3.19
N GLY A 95 17.10 4.41 -4.15
CA GLY A 95 17.82 4.65 -5.40
C GLY A 95 17.63 3.56 -6.46
N SER A 96 17.26 2.33 -6.07
CA SER A 96 17.07 1.21 -7.00
C SER A 96 15.95 0.26 -6.57
N TRP A 97 15.38 -0.41 -7.56
CA TRP A 97 14.40 -1.48 -7.34
C TRP A 97 15.10 -2.74 -6.81
N PRO A 98 14.61 -3.36 -5.72
CA PRO A 98 15.24 -4.53 -5.13
C PRO A 98 15.15 -5.76 -6.02
N SER A 99 16.17 -6.61 -5.92
CA SER A 99 16.16 -7.95 -6.46
C SER A 99 15.28 -8.90 -5.63
N PRO A 100 14.80 -10.01 -6.21
CA PRO A 100 14.06 -11.03 -5.46
C PRO A 100 14.86 -11.62 -4.29
N ASP A 101 16.19 -11.79 -4.46
CA ASP A 101 17.05 -12.34 -3.41
C ASP A 101 17.19 -11.39 -2.22
N GLU A 102 17.18 -10.08 -2.44
CA GLU A 102 17.12 -9.11 -1.35
C GLU A 102 15.83 -9.25 -0.53
N ILE A 103 14.69 -9.52 -1.17
CA ILE A 103 13.42 -9.76 -0.47
C ILE A 103 13.47 -11.05 0.35
N LEU A 104 14.08 -12.09 -0.20
CA LEU A 104 14.23 -13.38 0.50
C LEU A 104 15.18 -13.32 1.69
N ASN A 105 16.10 -12.35 1.74
CA ASN A 105 17.12 -12.27 2.78
C ASN A 105 16.92 -11.10 3.76
N ASN A 106 16.10 -10.10 3.42
CA ASN A 106 15.87 -8.92 4.24
C ASN A 106 14.39 -8.80 4.65
N VAL A 107 14.10 -9.11 5.91
CA VAL A 107 12.74 -9.06 6.47
C VAL A 107 12.19 -7.63 6.53
N ASP A 108 13.03 -6.65 6.88
CA ASP A 108 12.59 -5.24 6.97
C ASP A 108 12.19 -4.70 5.60
N LEU A 109 12.97 -5.01 4.57
CA LEU A 109 12.64 -4.64 3.19
C LEU A 109 11.35 -5.33 2.71
N ALA A 110 11.19 -6.62 3.00
CA ALA A 110 9.96 -7.33 2.71
C ALA A 110 8.75 -6.69 3.43
N THR A 111 8.93 -6.26 4.67
CA THR A 111 7.90 -5.58 5.48
C THR A 111 7.57 -4.21 4.90
N CYS A 112 8.56 -3.42 4.50
CA CYS A 112 8.36 -2.13 3.84
C CYS A 112 7.49 -2.27 2.59
N ILE A 113 7.83 -3.21 1.71
CA ILE A 113 7.07 -3.42 0.48
C ILE A 113 5.67 -3.96 0.80
N LEU A 114 5.55 -4.91 1.73
CA LEU A 114 4.25 -5.42 2.17
C LEU A 114 3.37 -4.30 2.74
N LEU A 115 3.92 -3.36 3.51
CA LEU A 115 3.19 -2.20 4.00
C LEU A 115 2.65 -1.35 2.84
N LEU A 116 3.45 -1.09 1.82
CA LEU A 116 3.00 -0.34 0.63
C LEU A 116 1.91 -1.08 -0.15
N VAL A 117 2.04 -2.41 -0.25
CA VAL A 117 1.00 -3.29 -0.81
C VAL A 117 -0.29 -3.17 0.02
N MET A 118 -0.21 -3.23 1.35
CA MET A 118 -1.38 -3.11 2.24
C MET A 118 -2.01 -1.72 2.22
N ARG A 119 -1.22 -0.66 2.03
CA ARG A 119 -1.75 0.71 1.90
C ARG A 119 -2.43 0.97 0.55
N SER A 120 -2.24 0.10 -0.43
CA SER A 120 -2.76 0.25 -1.78
C SER A 120 -3.88 -0.75 -2.13
N VAL A 121 -4.51 -1.30 -1.09
CA VAL A 121 -5.71 -2.13 -1.20
C VAL A 121 -6.96 -1.30 -1.46
N ALA A 122 -8.05 -1.97 -1.85
CA ALA A 122 -9.30 -1.29 -2.13
C ALA A 122 -9.92 -0.71 -0.85
N PRO A 123 -10.41 0.54 -0.86
CA PRO A 123 -11.04 1.15 0.31
C PRO A 123 -12.37 0.46 0.69
N ASN A 124 -12.99 -0.25 -0.25
CA ASN A 124 -14.33 -0.81 -0.08
C ASN A 124 -14.36 -2.14 0.69
N ILE A 125 -13.21 -2.82 0.83
CA ILE A 125 -13.12 -4.04 1.62
C ILE A 125 -12.23 -3.75 2.84
N PRO A 126 -12.77 -3.82 4.06
CA PRO A 126 -12.01 -3.48 5.26
C PRO A 126 -10.87 -4.47 5.49
N LEU A 127 -9.65 -3.93 5.66
CA LEU A 127 -8.51 -4.70 6.16
C LEU A 127 -8.70 -5.06 7.64
N LYS A 128 -8.30 -6.28 8.02
CA LYS A 128 -8.23 -6.67 9.44
C LYS A 128 -7.33 -5.71 10.19
N ALA A 129 -7.78 -5.25 11.37
CA ALA A 129 -7.08 -4.21 12.14
C ALA A 129 -5.61 -4.58 12.44
N GLN A 130 -5.33 -5.87 12.63
CA GLN A 130 -4.00 -6.39 12.87
C GLN A 130 -2.99 -6.07 11.74
N TRP A 131 -3.41 -5.94 10.49
CA TRP A 131 -2.50 -5.67 9.36
C TRP A 131 -2.10 -4.21 9.23
N ARG A 132 -2.63 -3.33 10.09
CA ARG A 132 -2.20 -1.92 10.18
C ARG A 132 -0.95 -1.74 11.05
N SER A 133 -0.58 -2.75 11.83
CA SER A 133 0.59 -2.72 12.71
C SER A 133 1.85 -3.16 11.96
N TRP A 134 2.90 -2.35 12.06
CA TRP A 134 4.22 -2.69 11.55
C TRP A 134 4.73 -4.00 12.13
N ASP A 135 4.60 -4.19 13.45
CA ASP A 135 5.11 -5.39 14.14
C ASP A 135 4.42 -6.66 13.66
N HIS A 136 3.12 -6.58 13.35
CA HIS A 136 2.37 -7.71 12.81
C HIS A 136 2.78 -8.04 11.38
N LEU A 137 2.94 -7.02 10.53
CA LEU A 137 3.44 -7.21 9.16
C LEU A 137 4.86 -7.77 9.18
N HIS A 138 5.71 -7.28 10.07
CA HIS A 138 7.08 -7.75 10.26
C HIS A 138 7.11 -9.22 10.72
N ALA A 139 6.23 -9.59 11.67
CA ALA A 139 6.12 -10.97 12.12
C ALA A 139 5.68 -11.93 11.00
N VAL A 140 4.77 -11.50 10.11
CA VAL A 140 4.38 -12.30 8.94
C VAL A 140 5.49 -12.32 7.90
N ALA A 141 6.20 -11.20 7.67
CA ALA A 141 7.33 -11.11 6.75
C ALA A 141 8.53 -12.02 7.13
N LYS A 142 8.66 -12.45 8.39
CA LYS A 142 9.64 -13.47 8.78
C LYS A 142 9.37 -14.82 8.11
N GLN A 143 8.12 -15.11 7.73
CA GLN A 143 7.73 -16.37 7.14
C GLN A 143 8.21 -16.46 5.69
N GLU A 144 9.00 -17.48 5.38
CA GLU A 144 9.62 -17.67 4.07
C GLU A 144 8.59 -17.78 2.94
N ILE A 145 7.42 -18.38 3.20
CA ILE A 145 6.36 -18.54 2.19
C ILE A 145 5.84 -17.18 1.70
N LEU A 146 5.68 -16.20 2.59
CA LEU A 146 5.29 -14.84 2.22
C LEU A 146 6.40 -14.19 1.41
N ARG A 147 7.65 -14.28 1.88
CA ARG A 147 8.80 -13.68 1.19
C ARG A 147 9.02 -14.26 -0.19
N LYS A 148 8.80 -15.56 -0.41
CA LYS A 148 8.82 -16.18 -1.74
C LYS A 148 7.75 -15.61 -2.67
N SER A 149 6.52 -15.46 -2.16
CA SER A 149 5.44 -14.84 -2.95
C SER A 149 5.73 -13.37 -3.27
N LEU A 150 6.24 -12.62 -2.29
CA LEU A 150 6.59 -11.22 -2.46
C LEU A 150 7.79 -11.04 -3.40
N ALA A 151 8.81 -11.89 -3.30
CA ALA A 151 9.97 -11.89 -4.20
C ALA A 151 9.53 -12.14 -5.65
N ASN A 152 8.56 -13.02 -5.87
CA ASN A 152 7.97 -13.23 -7.20
C ASN A 152 7.24 -11.97 -7.70
N ALA A 153 6.43 -11.33 -6.86
CA ALA A 153 5.80 -10.05 -7.20
C ALA A 153 6.82 -8.95 -7.50
N VAL A 154 7.91 -8.87 -6.73
CA VAL A 154 9.00 -7.91 -6.92
C VAL A 154 9.73 -8.14 -8.24
N ARG A 155 9.99 -9.40 -8.61
CA ARG A 155 10.57 -9.77 -9.91
C ARG A 155 9.75 -9.24 -11.07
N CYS A 156 8.43 -9.43 -11.01
CA CYS A 156 7.52 -9.04 -12.09
C CYS A 156 7.05 -7.58 -11.97
N LYS A 157 7.34 -6.90 -10.86
CA LYS A 157 6.80 -5.57 -10.52
C LYS A 157 5.27 -5.52 -10.54
N VAL A 158 4.63 -6.61 -10.12
CA VAL A 158 3.17 -6.79 -10.15
C VAL A 158 2.70 -7.31 -8.79
N PHE A 159 1.82 -6.55 -8.12
CA PHE A 159 1.38 -6.85 -6.74
C PHE A 159 -0.10 -7.18 -6.63
N ILE A 160 -0.82 -7.34 -7.75
CA ILE A 160 -2.26 -7.66 -7.76
C ILE A 160 -2.60 -8.85 -6.85
N ARG A 161 -1.89 -9.98 -6.99
CA ARG A 161 -2.10 -11.18 -6.20
C ARG A 161 -1.81 -10.96 -4.71
N MET A 162 -0.74 -10.23 -4.40
CA MET A 162 -0.38 -9.92 -3.01
C MET A 162 -1.43 -9.02 -2.36
N ARG A 163 -1.97 -8.05 -3.10
CA ARG A 163 -3.07 -7.21 -2.62
C ARG A 163 -4.36 -7.96 -2.44
N SER A 164 -4.63 -8.97 -3.27
CA SER A 164 -5.92 -9.67 -3.25
C SER A 164 -5.98 -10.88 -2.31
N LEU A 165 -4.94 -11.21 -1.54
CA LEU A 165 -5.03 -12.36 -0.61
C LEU A 165 -6.17 -12.14 0.40
N GLY A 166 -7.06 -13.12 0.52
CA GLY A 166 -8.25 -13.01 1.39
C GLY A 166 -7.88 -12.82 2.86
N LEU A 167 -6.74 -13.36 3.29
CA LEU A 167 -6.28 -13.30 4.68
C LEU A 167 -6.11 -11.86 5.22
N TRP A 168 -5.97 -10.87 4.33
CA TRP A 168 -5.87 -9.45 4.68
C TRP A 168 -7.19 -8.82 5.10
N TYR A 169 -8.33 -9.37 4.67
CA TYR A 169 -9.61 -8.67 4.70
C TYR A 169 -10.58 -9.29 5.68
N GLU A 170 -11.35 -8.45 6.36
CA GLU A 170 -12.44 -8.92 7.23
C GLU A 170 -13.48 -9.71 6.41
N GLY A 171 -13.94 -10.84 6.95
CA GLY A 171 -14.93 -11.71 6.29
C GLY A 171 -14.36 -12.70 5.26
N TYR A 172 -13.03 -12.81 5.14
CA TYR A 172 -12.32 -13.69 4.22
C TYR A 172 -11.21 -14.50 4.90
#